data_AF-A0A931QW40-F1
#
_entry.id   AF-A0A931QW40-F1
#
_cell.length_a   1.000
_cell.length_b   1.000
_cell.length_c   1.000
_cell.angle_alpha   90.00
_cell.angle_beta   90.00
_cell.angle_gamma   90.00
#
_symmetry.space_group_name_H-M   'P 1'
#
loop_
_entity.id
_entity.type
_entity.pdbx_description
1 polymer ?
#
loop_
_entity_poly.entity_id
_entity_poly.type
_entity_poly.pdbx_seq_one_letter_code
_entity_poly.pdbx_strand_id
1 'polypeptide(L)'
;MQDCVFCKIVSGDIPSHKVYEDESVLAFLDINPVNPGHTLVIPKAHHKDLLDIPLELGAKVMNAIQKIAPAVLAGVGADSFNLGVNNGSGAGQIVFHAHFHIMPRFAGDGHQLWH
;
A
#
# COMPACT_ATOMS: atom_id res chain seq x y z
N MET A 1 11.42 -11.75 10.17
CA MET A 1 11.94 -10.50 9.57
C MET A 1 12.79 -10.77 8.33
N GLN A 2 13.80 -11.67 8.37
CA GLN A 2 14.63 -12.03 7.20
C GLN A 2 13.84 -12.67 6.03
N ASP A 3 12.69 -13.27 6.28
CA ASP A 3 11.84 -13.87 5.22
C ASP A 3 10.71 -12.94 4.72
N CYS A 4 10.57 -11.74 5.27
CA CYS A 4 9.54 -10.82 4.82
C CYS A 4 9.95 -10.14 3.50
N VAL A 5 9.18 -10.36 2.44
CA VAL A 5 9.43 -9.74 1.12
C VAL A 5 9.43 -8.21 1.17
N PHE A 6 8.56 -7.59 1.97
CA PHE A 6 8.54 -6.13 2.12
C PHE A 6 9.74 -5.61 2.90
N CYS A 7 10.24 -6.34 3.91
CA CYS A 7 11.52 -5.98 4.55
C CYS A 7 12.67 -6.01 3.53
N LYS A 8 12.70 -6.99 2.62
CA LYS A 8 13.70 -7.07 1.55
C LYS A 8 13.58 -5.93 0.54
N ILE A 9 12.37 -5.44 0.28
CA ILE A 9 12.16 -4.23 -0.55
C ILE A 9 12.66 -2.99 0.20
N VAL A 10 12.39 -2.88 1.51
CA VAL A 10 12.84 -1.75 2.35
C VAL A 10 14.38 -1.70 2.45
N SER A 11 15.05 -2.84 2.59
CA SER A 11 16.52 -2.93 2.61
C SER A 11 17.17 -2.73 1.24
N GLY A 12 16.40 -2.86 0.15
CA GLY A 12 16.89 -2.80 -1.22
C GLY A 12 17.44 -4.13 -1.75
N ASP A 13 17.26 -5.23 -1.02
CA ASP A 13 17.67 -6.58 -1.45
C ASP A 13 16.84 -7.09 -2.63
N ILE A 14 15.59 -6.62 -2.77
CA ILE A 14 14.70 -6.91 -3.90
C ILE A 14 14.24 -5.57 -4.51
N PRO A 15 14.26 -5.44 -5.86
CA PRO A 15 13.84 -4.20 -6.51
C PRO A 15 12.35 -3.93 -6.35
N SER A 16 11.96 -2.66 -6.45
CA SER A 16 10.57 -2.22 -6.55
C SER A 16 10.46 -0.96 -7.39
N HIS A 17 9.28 -0.73 -7.97
CA HIS A 17 8.95 0.54 -8.61
C HIS A 17 8.49 1.54 -7.55
N LYS A 18 9.45 2.23 -6.93
CA LYS A 18 9.19 3.21 -5.87
C LYS A 18 8.39 4.40 -6.40
N VAL A 19 7.31 4.74 -5.70
CA VAL A 19 6.45 5.90 -5.93
C VAL A 19 6.77 7.02 -4.93
N TYR A 20 7.11 6.66 -3.70
CA TYR A 20 7.40 7.59 -2.61
C TYR A 20 8.30 6.94 -1.57
N GLU A 21 9.20 7.69 -0.97
CA GLU A 21 9.99 7.22 0.18
C GLU A 21 10.32 8.39 1.11
N ASP A 22 10.15 8.16 2.41
CA ASP A 22 10.69 9.01 3.47
C ASP A 22 11.36 8.15 4.56
N GLU A 23 11.67 8.76 5.71
CA GLU A 23 12.32 8.08 6.83
C GLU A 23 11.50 6.92 7.41
N SER A 24 10.16 7.02 7.38
CA SER A 24 9.25 6.10 8.06
C SER A 24 8.41 5.24 7.11
N VAL A 25 8.18 5.70 5.87
CA VAL A 25 7.22 5.13 4.93
C VAL A 25 7.87 4.91 3.57
N LEU A 26 7.48 3.81 2.92
CA LEU A 26 7.81 3.49 1.54
C LEU A 26 6.53 3.19 0.77
N ALA A 27 6.38 3.73 -0.43
CA ALA A 27 5.32 3.36 -1.36
C ALA A 27 5.88 2.90 -2.70
N PHE A 28 5.30 1.84 -3.26
CA PHE A 28 5.73 1.23 -4.51
C PHE A 28 4.56 0.54 -5.21
N LEU A 29 4.69 0.32 -6.52
CA LEU A 29 3.64 -0.34 -7.30
C LEU A 29 3.49 -1.82 -6.92
N ASP A 30 2.24 -2.28 -6.84
CA ASP A 30 1.93 -3.69 -6.70
C ASP A 30 2.29 -4.44 -7.98
N ILE A 31 2.89 -5.62 -7.83
CA ILE A 31 3.23 -6.50 -8.96
C ILE A 31 2.02 -7.26 -9.50
N ASN A 32 0.95 -7.38 -8.72
CA ASN A 32 -0.34 -7.95 -9.09
C ASN A 32 -1.43 -6.87 -8.94
N PRO A 33 -1.43 -5.84 -9.81
CA PRO A 33 -2.31 -4.69 -9.66
C PRO A 33 -3.79 -5.06 -9.88
N VAL A 34 -4.69 -4.51 -9.06
CA VAL A 34 -6.14 -4.56 -9.32
C VAL A 34 -6.48 -3.72 -10.54
N ASN A 35 -5.85 -2.55 -10.64
CA ASN A 35 -5.97 -1.60 -11.74
C ASN A 35 -4.63 -0.87 -11.94
N PRO A 36 -4.40 -0.24 -13.10
CA PRO A 36 -3.22 0.60 -13.32
C PRO A 36 -3.00 1.59 -12.17
N GLY A 37 -1.76 1.68 -11.67
CA GLY A 37 -1.39 2.56 -10.56
C GLY A 37 -1.66 1.98 -9.17
N HIS A 38 -2.11 0.73 -9.04
CA HIS A 38 -2.22 0.05 -7.74
C HIS A 38 -0.90 0.18 -6.95
N THR A 39 -0.94 0.93 -5.86
CA THR A 39 0.24 1.30 -5.07
C THR A 39 0.08 0.77 -3.65
N LEU A 40 1.12 0.12 -3.16
CA LEU A 40 1.24 -0.31 -1.77
C LEU A 40 1.98 0.75 -0.97
N VAL A 41 1.45 1.12 0.20
CA VAL A 41 2.11 1.99 1.17
C VAL A 41 2.40 1.19 2.43
N ILE A 42 3.66 1.17 2.87
CA ILE A 42 4.11 0.39 4.01
C ILE A 42 4.90 1.26 5.00
N PRO A 43 4.84 1.00 6.31
CA PRO A 43 5.90 1.44 7.21
C PRO A 43 7.20 0.73 6.85
N LYS A 44 8.33 1.43 6.95
CA LYS A 44 9.67 0.83 6.76
C LYS A 44 10.00 -0.13 7.91
N ALA A 45 9.57 0.20 9.13
CA ALA A 45 9.61 -0.71 10.26
C ALA A 45 8.63 -1.88 10.06
N HIS A 46 9.05 -3.09 10.40
CA HIS A 46 8.21 -4.27 10.28
C HIS A 46 7.17 -4.31 11.39
N HIS A 47 5.90 -4.17 11.00
CA HIS A 47 4.73 -4.42 11.83
C HIS A 47 3.86 -5.41 11.09
N LYS A 48 3.33 -6.42 11.77
CA LYS A 48 2.61 -7.52 11.13
C LYS A 48 1.41 -7.05 10.32
N ASP A 49 0.61 -6.16 10.89
CA ASP A 49 -0.64 -5.64 10.33
C ASP A 49 -0.99 -4.30 11.01
N LEU A 50 -2.11 -3.66 10.64
CA LEU A 50 -2.51 -2.35 11.20
C LEU A 50 -2.57 -2.33 12.74
N LEU A 51 -2.96 -3.43 13.40
CA LEU A 51 -3.12 -3.48 14.87
C LEU A 51 -1.77 -3.47 15.60
N ASP A 52 -0.68 -3.76 14.90
CA ASP A 52 0.68 -3.81 15.42
C ASP A 52 1.44 -2.49 15.17
N ILE A 53 0.86 -1.54 14.42
CA ILE A 53 1.48 -0.24 14.14
C ILE A 53 1.25 0.71 15.34
N PRO A 54 2.30 1.35 15.89
CA PRO A 54 2.15 2.43 16.87
C PRO A 54 1.34 3.60 16.30
N LEU A 55 0.46 4.22 17.11
CA LEU A 55 -0.47 5.26 16.65
C LEU A 55 0.22 6.41 15.88
N GLU A 56 1.37 6.87 16.35
CA GLU A 56 2.13 7.93 15.67
C GLU A 56 2.64 7.51 14.28
N LEU A 57 3.08 6.25 14.15
CA LEU A 57 3.50 5.71 12.86
C LEU A 57 2.30 5.50 11.93
N GLY A 58 1.16 5.06 12.48
CA GLY A 58 -0.10 4.97 11.74
C GLY A 58 -0.52 6.32 11.15
N ALA A 59 -0.40 7.40 11.93
CA ALA A 59 -0.65 8.75 11.45
C ALA A 59 0.32 9.16 10.31
N LYS A 60 1.61 8.84 10.43
CA LYS A 60 2.59 9.09 9.36
C LYS A 60 2.24 8.33 8.06
N VAL A 61 1.83 7.07 8.16
CA VAL A 61 1.39 6.27 7.00
C VAL A 61 0.16 6.90 6.34
N MET A 62 -0.84 7.31 7.13
CA MET A 62 -2.03 7.98 6.58
C MET A 62 -1.71 9.34 5.95
N ASN A 63 -0.78 10.11 6.52
CA ASN A 63 -0.31 11.36 5.92
C ASN A 63 0.38 11.11 4.57
N ALA A 64 1.21 10.06 4.48
CA ALA A 64 1.84 9.68 3.23
C ALA A 64 0.80 9.26 2.18
N ILE A 65 -0.20 8.44 2.56
CA ILE A 65 -1.30 8.05 1.66
C ILE A 65 -2.02 9.27 1.10
N GLN A 66 -2.44 10.21 1.96
CA GLN A 66 -3.13 11.44 1.52
C GLN A 66 -2.26 12.29 0.59
N LYS A 67 -0.95 12.33 0.83
CA LYS A 67 0.01 13.08 0.00
C LYS A 67 0.19 12.45 -1.39
N ILE A 68 0.27 11.13 -1.48
CA ILE A 68 0.65 10.44 -2.73
C ILE A 68 -0.54 10.05 -3.60
N ALA A 69 -1.71 9.79 -3.01
CA ALA A 69 -2.88 9.32 -3.76
C ALA A 69 -3.26 10.24 -4.93
N PRO A 70 -3.26 11.59 -4.80
CA PRO A 70 -3.54 12.47 -5.94
C PRO A 70 -2.58 12.29 -7.11
N ALA A 71 -1.29 12.10 -6.83
CA ALA A 71 -0.26 11.89 -7.86
C ALA A 71 -0.40 10.51 -8.52
N VAL A 72 -0.72 9.47 -7.74
CA VAL A 72 -1.02 8.12 -8.26
C VAL A 72 -2.21 8.16 -9.22
N LEU A 73 -3.31 8.79 -8.80
CA LEU A 73 -4.53 8.96 -9.60
C LEU A 73 -4.25 9.72 -10.91
N ALA A 74 -3.59 10.87 -10.80
CA ALA A 74 -3.23 11.69 -11.96
C ALA A 74 -2.32 10.92 -12.94
N GLY A 75 -1.39 10.10 -12.43
CA GLY A 75 -0.46 9.32 -13.25
C GLY A 75 -1.14 8.26 -14.12
N VAL A 76 -2.37 7.86 -13.79
CA VAL A 76 -3.12 6.83 -14.53
C VAL A 76 -4.46 7.32 -15.08
N GLY A 77 -4.77 8.61 -14.93
CA GLY A 77 -6.03 9.19 -15.39
C GLY A 77 -7.27 8.69 -14.62
N ALA A 78 -7.11 8.30 -13.36
CA ALA A 78 -8.23 7.95 -12.48
C ALA A 78 -8.69 9.17 -11.67
N ASP A 79 -9.98 9.21 -11.32
CA ASP A 79 -10.59 10.25 -10.49
C ASP A 79 -11.00 9.75 -9.08
N SER A 80 -10.92 8.43 -8.88
CA SER A 80 -11.40 7.74 -7.69
C SER A 80 -10.48 6.58 -7.33
N PHE A 81 -10.48 6.18 -6.05
CA PHE A 81 -9.74 5.02 -5.58
C PHE A 81 -10.45 4.35 -4.41
N ASN A 82 -10.14 3.08 -4.18
CA ASN A 82 -10.35 2.44 -2.88
C ASN A 82 -9.06 2.44 -2.08
N LEU A 83 -9.19 2.74 -0.79
CA LEU A 83 -8.14 2.49 0.20
C LEU A 83 -8.45 1.18 0.93
N GLY A 84 -7.57 0.20 0.82
CA GLY A 84 -7.73 -1.10 1.46
C GLY A 84 -6.61 -1.41 2.47
N VAL A 85 -6.95 -2.10 3.55
CA VAL A 85 -5.97 -2.71 4.46
C VAL A 85 -6.52 -4.06 4.91
N ASN A 86 -5.71 -5.10 4.76
CA ASN A 86 -6.11 -6.46 5.13
C ASN A 86 -5.41 -6.84 6.43
N ASN A 87 -6.20 -7.16 7.46
CA ASN A 87 -5.72 -7.59 8.77
C ASN A 87 -6.02 -9.08 8.99
N GLY A 88 -4.99 -9.91 8.93
CA GLY A 88 -5.10 -11.36 9.06
C GLY A 88 -5.51 -12.06 7.76
N SER A 89 -5.22 -13.36 7.69
CA SER A 89 -5.45 -14.18 6.50
C SER A 89 -6.93 -14.30 6.12
N GLY A 90 -7.84 -14.29 7.10
CA GLY A 90 -9.29 -14.29 6.86
C GLY A 90 -9.79 -13.04 6.12
N ALA A 91 -9.05 -11.92 6.20
CA ALA A 91 -9.31 -10.70 5.45
C ALA A 91 -8.48 -10.62 4.15
N GLY A 92 -7.79 -11.69 3.76
CA GLY A 92 -6.97 -11.73 2.55
C GLY A 92 -5.55 -11.19 2.71
N GLN A 93 -5.04 -11.04 3.94
CA GLN A 93 -3.64 -10.67 4.14
C GLN A 93 -2.70 -11.84 3.79
N ILE A 94 -1.85 -11.65 2.78
CA ILE A 94 -0.87 -12.66 2.32
C ILE A 94 0.58 -12.31 2.69
N VAL A 95 0.92 -11.02 2.78
CA VAL A 95 2.19 -10.55 3.32
C VAL A 95 1.95 -9.99 4.72
N PHE A 96 2.52 -10.64 5.72
CA PHE A 96 2.43 -10.26 7.13
C PHE A 96 3.40 -9.13 7.48
N HIS A 97 3.30 -8.04 6.72
CA HIS A 97 3.88 -6.73 6.96
C HIS A 97 2.81 -5.72 6.58
N ALA A 98 2.44 -4.82 7.47
CA ALA A 98 1.30 -3.93 7.30
C ALA A 98 1.42 -3.12 6.00
N HIS A 99 0.40 -3.16 5.16
CA HIS A 99 0.40 -2.49 3.88
C HIS A 99 -1.00 -1.98 3.56
N PHE A 100 -1.03 -0.80 2.96
CA PHE A 100 -2.24 -0.11 2.56
C PHE A 100 -2.26 -0.04 1.04
N HIS A 101 -3.39 -0.42 0.48
CA HIS A 101 -3.62 -0.47 -0.96
C HIS A 101 -4.29 0.84 -1.39
N ILE A 102 -3.62 1.63 -2.23
CA ILE A 102 -4.26 2.67 -3.03
C ILE A 102 -4.59 2.01 -4.36
N MET A 103 -5.88 1.71 -4.59
CA MET A 103 -6.36 1.06 -5.81
C MET A 103 -7.16 2.06 -6.64
N PRO A 104 -6.56 2.68 -7.68
CA PRO A 104 -7.30 3.52 -8.62
C PRO A 104 -8.51 2.78 -9.18
N ARG A 105 -9.62 3.49 -9.34
CA ARG A 105 -10.89 2.96 -9.84
C ARG A 105 -11.25 3.64 -11.14
N PHE A 106 -11.89 2.87 -12.01
CA PHE A 106 -12.37 3.34 -13.31
C PHE A 106 -13.82 2.94 -13.50
N ALA A 107 -14.58 3.75 -14.24
CA ALA A 107 -15.95 3.41 -14.59
C ALA A 107 -15.99 2.07 -15.34
N GLY A 108 -16.75 1.11 -14.80
CA GLY A 108 -16.92 -0.20 -15.41
C GLY A 108 -15.75 -1.17 -15.22
N ASP A 109 -14.84 -0.94 -14.28
CA ASP A 109 -13.69 -1.83 -14.01
C ASP A 109 -14.04 -3.19 -13.38
N GLY A 110 -15.34 -3.49 -13.23
CA GLY A 110 -15.83 -4.78 -12.75
C GLY A 110 -15.64 -5.04 -11.27
N HIS A 111 -15.03 -4.12 -10.50
CA HIS A 111 -14.87 -4.30 -9.06
C HIS A 111 -16.15 -3.90 -8.31
N GLN A 112 -16.78 -4.90 -7.69
CA GLN A 112 -18.02 -4.72 -6.93
C GLN A 112 -17.75 -4.04 -5.60
N LEU A 113 -18.47 -2.96 -5.33
CA LEU A 113 -18.48 -2.27 -4.05
C LEU A 113 -19.41 -2.98 -3.05
N TRP A 114 -19.41 -2.51 -1.80
CA TRP A 114 -20.30 -3.00 -0.76
C TRP A 114 -21.76 -2.91 -1.22
N HIS A 115 -22.48 -4.03 -1.10
CA HIS A 115 -23.88 -4.19 -1.46
C HIS A 115 -24.76 -4.08 -0.22
#